data_AF-A0A3C2B7N3-F1
#
_entry.id   AF-A0A3C2B7N3-F1
#
_cell.length_a   1.000
_cell.length_b   1.000
_cell.length_c   1.000
_cell.angle_alpha   90.00
_cell.angle_beta   90.00
_cell.angle_gamma   90.00
#
_symmetry.space_group_name_H-M   'P 1'
#
loop_
_entity.id
_entity.type
_entity.pdbx_description
1 polymer ?
#
loop_
_entity_poly.entity_id
_entity_poly.type
_entity_poly.pdbx_seq_one_letter_code
_entity_poly.pdbx_strand_id
1 'polypeptide(L)'
;MSTEPPRTYHECRSRFRHAVATSGAQLTSTTINATGPDGGDGSDLTIDVAMLGPAEAERALVVLSGVHGVEGFVGSAIQCDLLEAPPALPPRTAVVLVHAVNPWGMAWLRRQNEHNVDLNRN
;
A
#
# COMPACT_ATOMS: atom_id res chain seq x y z
N MET A 1 -12.24 9.59 11.85
CA MET A 1 -11.79 8.25 11.41
C MET A 1 -11.71 7.35 12.63
N SER A 2 -11.99 6.05 12.52
CA SER A 2 -11.93 5.12 13.67
C SER A 2 -10.48 4.99 14.19
N THR A 3 -10.30 5.04 15.51
CA THR A 3 -9.00 4.89 16.17
C THR A 3 -8.55 3.42 16.32
N GLU A 4 -9.40 2.46 15.95
CA GLU A 4 -9.03 1.05 16.00
C GLU A 4 -8.08 0.66 14.85
N PRO A 5 -7.05 -0.15 15.14
CA PRO A 5 -6.12 -0.63 14.12
C PRO A 5 -6.87 -1.50 13.09
N PRO A 6 -6.55 -1.39 11.78
CA PRO A 6 -7.19 -2.20 10.76
C PRO A 6 -6.85 -3.68 10.94
N ARG A 7 -7.82 -4.55 10.72
CA ARG A 7 -7.71 -5.99 10.95
C ARG A 7 -7.70 -6.82 9.67
N THR A 8 -8.00 -6.21 8.52
CA THR A 8 -8.00 -6.88 7.21
C THR A 8 -7.23 -6.07 6.18
N TYR A 9 -6.74 -6.76 5.14
CA TYR A 9 -6.16 -6.11 3.97
C TYR A 9 -7.12 -5.07 3.36
N HIS A 10 -8.42 -5.40 3.26
CA HIS A 10 -9.45 -4.53 2.68
C HIS A 10 -9.65 -3.25 3.47
N GLU A 11 -9.65 -3.33 4.81
CA GLU A 11 -9.69 -2.15 5.67
C GLU A 11 -8.45 -1.28 5.47
N CYS A 12 -7.26 -1.87 5.44
CA CYS A 12 -6.01 -1.17 5.15
C CYS A 12 -6.05 -0.46 3.78
N ARG A 13 -6.47 -1.17 2.73
CA ARG A 13 -6.61 -0.63 1.37
C ARG A 13 -7.62 0.52 1.33
N SER A 14 -8.78 0.35 1.94
CA SER A 14 -9.81 1.38 1.99
C SER A 14 -9.30 2.65 2.68
N ARG A 15 -8.62 2.52 3.82
CA ARG A 15 -8.01 3.64 4.53
C ARG A 15 -6.91 4.31 3.73
N PHE A 16 -6.01 3.54 3.10
CA PHE A 16 -4.95 4.07 2.25
C PHE A 16 -5.52 4.86 1.07
N ARG A 17 -6.47 4.29 0.31
CA ARG A 17 -7.11 4.99 -0.81
C ARG A 17 -7.84 6.26 -0.38
N HIS A 18 -8.47 6.24 0.79
CA HIS A 18 -9.08 7.44 1.38
C HIS A 18 -8.03 8.51 1.67
N ALA A 19 -6.94 8.16 2.35
CA ALA A 19 -5.85 9.08 2.66
C ALA A 19 -5.19 9.65 1.39
N VAL A 20 -5.02 8.83 0.34
CA VAL A 20 -4.54 9.29 -0.97
C VAL A 20 -5.48 10.35 -1.55
N ALA A 21 -6.79 10.08 -1.58
CA ALA A 21 -7.78 11.01 -2.10
C ALA A 21 -7.81 12.34 -1.32
N THR A 22 -7.67 12.30 0.01
CA THR A 22 -7.68 13.51 0.85
C THR A 22 -6.37 14.31 0.78
N SER A 23 -5.24 13.65 0.50
CA SER A 23 -3.93 14.29 0.37
C SER A 23 -3.71 14.99 -0.98
N GLY A 24 -4.56 14.72 -1.98
CA GLY A 24 -4.37 15.17 -3.35
C GLY A 24 -3.29 14.41 -4.13
N ALA A 25 -2.77 13.31 -3.58
CA ALA A 25 -1.84 12.42 -4.27
C ALA A 25 -2.53 11.64 -5.40
N GLN A 26 -1.74 11.25 -6.41
CA GLN A 26 -2.23 10.45 -7.52
C GLN A 26 -2.21 8.96 -7.15
N LEU A 27 -3.32 8.25 -7.39
CA LEU A 27 -3.45 6.81 -7.14
C LEU A 27 -3.34 6.03 -8.44
N THR A 28 -2.50 4.99 -8.46
CA THR A 28 -2.51 3.93 -9.47
C THR A 28 -2.70 2.59 -8.77
N SER A 29 -3.57 1.73 -9.28
CA SER A 29 -3.83 0.41 -8.71
C SER A 29 -3.59 -0.69 -9.74
N THR A 30 -2.87 -1.73 -9.35
CA THR A 30 -2.62 -2.91 -10.17
C THR A 30 -3.15 -4.15 -9.47
N THR A 31 -4.12 -4.80 -10.08
CA THR A 31 -4.65 -6.09 -9.62
C THR A 31 -3.60 -7.19 -9.77
N ILE A 32 -3.49 -8.05 -8.76
CA ILE A 32 -2.66 -9.26 -8.83
C ILE A 32 -3.52 -10.47 -9.22
N ASN A 33 -2.91 -11.47 -9.85
CA ASN A 33 -3.61 -12.70 -10.22
C ASN A 33 -3.64 -13.71 -9.06
N ALA A 34 -4.35 -13.39 -7.97
CA ALA A 34 -4.50 -14.29 -6.83
C ALA A 34 -5.79 -14.04 -6.06
N THR A 35 -6.33 -15.10 -5.44
CA THR A 35 -7.61 -15.05 -4.72
C THR A 35 -7.40 -14.74 -3.22
N GLY A 36 -8.22 -13.81 -2.70
CA GLY A 36 -8.29 -13.51 -1.27
C GLY A 36 -9.05 -14.57 -0.45
N PRO A 37 -9.05 -14.46 0.89
CA PRO A 37 -9.70 -15.42 1.79
C PRO A 37 -11.20 -15.63 1.53
N ASP A 38 -11.89 -14.58 1.06
CA ASP A 38 -13.34 -14.60 0.88
C ASP A 38 -13.80 -15.28 -0.42
N GLY A 39 -12.86 -15.76 -1.25
CA GLY A 39 -13.18 -16.45 -2.50
C GLY A 39 -13.77 -15.50 -3.56
N GLY A 40 -12.90 -14.94 -4.40
CA GLY A 40 -13.26 -14.07 -5.53
C GLY A 40 -12.53 -14.48 -6.82
N ASP A 41 -12.79 -13.75 -7.91
CA ASP A 41 -12.22 -13.97 -9.24
C ASP A 41 -10.74 -13.54 -9.40
N GLY A 42 -10.08 -13.21 -8.29
CA GLY A 42 -8.71 -12.69 -8.25
C GLY A 42 -8.62 -11.18 -8.48
N SER A 43 -9.72 -10.49 -8.83
CA SER A 43 -9.69 -9.03 -9.05
C SER A 43 -9.61 -8.19 -7.78
N ASP A 44 -9.77 -8.83 -6.63
CA ASP A 44 -9.97 -8.17 -5.33
C ASP A 44 -8.66 -7.79 -4.63
N LEU A 45 -7.51 -8.29 -5.07
CA LEU A 45 -6.22 -7.94 -4.45
C LEU A 45 -5.44 -7.01 -5.37
N THR A 46 -5.04 -5.86 -4.86
CA THR A 46 -4.31 -4.82 -5.61
C THR A 46 -3.04 -4.38 -4.89
N ILE A 47 -2.03 -4.04 -5.68
CA ILE A 47 -0.93 -3.16 -5.27
C ILE A 47 -1.34 -1.75 -5.67
N ASP A 48 -1.53 -0.90 -4.68
CA ASP A 48 -1.87 0.51 -4.80
C ASP A 48 -0.60 1.37 -4.65
N VAL A 49 -0.41 2.31 -5.57
CA VAL A 49 0.73 3.22 -5.60
C VAL A 49 0.21 4.65 -5.52
N ALA A 50 0.63 5.37 -4.49
CA ALA A 50 0.35 6.78 -4.32
C ALA A 50 1.57 7.63 -4.67
N MET A 51 1.40 8.65 -5.51
CA MET A 51 2.44 9.63 -5.81
C MET A 51 2.02 11.00 -5.28
N LEU A 52 2.77 11.49 -4.29
CA LEU A 52 2.63 12.82 -3.73
C LEU A 52 3.75 13.72 -4.26
N GLY A 53 3.40 14.90 -4.75
CA GLY A 53 4.35 15.85 -5.36
C GLY A 53 4.07 16.07 -6.84
N PRO A 54 4.94 16.83 -7.52
CA PRO A 54 4.73 17.21 -8.91
C PRO A 54 4.96 16.02 -9.87
N ALA A 55 4.20 15.97 -10.97
CA ALA A 55 4.29 14.89 -11.96
C ALA A 55 5.63 14.85 -12.70
N GLU A 56 6.31 15.99 -12.73
CA GLU A 56 7.61 16.26 -13.37
C GLU A 56 8.76 16.30 -12.34
N ALA A 57 8.54 15.68 -11.16
CA ALA A 57 9.59 15.48 -10.16
C ALA A 57 10.83 14.81 -10.77
N GLU A 58 12.02 15.31 -10.43
CA GLU A 58 13.31 14.76 -10.87
C GLU A 58 13.89 13.78 -9.85
N ARG A 59 13.33 13.75 -8.64
CA ARG A 59 13.77 12.90 -7.52
C ARG A 59 12.55 12.30 -6.87
N ALA A 60 12.66 11.05 -6.44
CA ALA A 60 11.61 10.37 -5.70
C ALA A 60 12.17 9.66 -4.48
N LEU A 61 11.50 9.82 -3.33
CA LEU A 61 11.61 8.88 -2.23
C LEU A 61 10.55 7.79 -2.43
N VAL A 62 10.99 6.54 -2.57
CA VAL A 62 10.07 5.40 -2.68
C VAL A 62 9.99 4.69 -1.32
N VAL A 63 8.79 4.54 -0.80
CA VAL A 63 8.51 3.84 0.45
C VAL A 63 7.51 2.71 0.18
N LEU A 64 7.94 1.49 0.47
CA LEU A 64 7.15 0.28 0.25
C LEU A 64 6.78 -0.37 1.57
N SER A 65 5.56 -0.91 1.64
CA SER A 65 5.06 -1.65 2.79
C SER A 65 4.60 -3.05 2.40
N GLY A 66 4.55 -3.95 3.38
CA GLY A 66 3.95 -5.28 3.21
C GLY A 66 4.68 -6.19 2.22
N VAL A 67 6.01 -6.13 2.15
CA VAL A 67 6.81 -7.14 1.41
C VAL A 67 6.61 -8.52 2.06
N HIS A 68 6.68 -8.57 3.39
CA HIS A 68 6.05 -9.64 4.15
C HIS A 68 4.62 -9.23 4.43
N GLY A 69 3.66 -10.01 3.93
CA GLY A 69 2.25 -9.62 3.97
C GLY A 69 1.72 -9.33 5.38
N VAL A 70 2.01 -10.20 6.35
CA VAL A 70 1.58 -10.05 7.75
C VAL A 70 2.13 -8.80 8.46
N GLU A 71 3.25 -8.25 7.99
CA GLU A 71 3.85 -7.02 8.53
C GLU A 71 3.25 -5.77 7.87
N GLY A 72 2.42 -5.94 6.82
CA GLY A 72 1.83 -4.88 6.03
C GLY A 72 0.85 -3.97 6.78
N PHE A 73 0.22 -4.43 7.87
CA PHE A 73 -0.75 -3.64 8.63
C PHE A 73 -0.13 -2.40 9.27
N VAL A 74 1.03 -2.55 9.89
CA VAL A 74 1.76 -1.44 10.52
C VAL A 74 2.31 -0.50 9.44
N GLY A 75 2.89 -1.06 8.38
CA GLY A 75 3.38 -0.25 7.25
C GLY A 75 2.26 0.53 6.56
N SER A 76 1.07 -0.06 6.43
CA SER A 76 -0.13 0.61 5.93
C SER A 76 -0.55 1.78 6.82
N ALA A 77 -0.57 1.60 8.14
CA ALA A 77 -0.94 2.67 9.06
C ALA A 77 0.03 3.85 8.95
N ILE A 78 1.35 3.58 8.95
CA ILE A 78 2.38 4.62 8.79
C ILE A 78 2.24 5.37 7.46
N GLN A 79 1.94 4.66 6.37
CA GLN A 79 1.70 5.28 5.07
C GLN A 79 0.44 6.17 5.06
N CYS A 80 -0.64 5.74 5.72
CA CYS A 80 -1.83 6.58 5.90
C CYS A 80 -1.50 7.85 6.70
N ASP A 81 -0.81 7.72 7.83
CA ASP A 81 -0.42 8.87 8.66
C ASP A 81 0.43 9.89 7.87
N LEU A 82 1.33 9.40 7.01
CA LEU A 82 2.13 10.26 6.12
C LEU A 82 1.26 10.99 5.09
N LEU A 83 0.25 10.34 4.52
CA LEU A 83 -0.66 10.95 3.55
C LEU A 83 -1.61 11.95 4.20
N GLU A 84 -2.03 11.70 5.45
CA GLU A 84 -2.89 12.61 6.21
C GLU A 84 -2.17 13.88 6.65
N ALA A 85 -0.86 13.79 6.93
CA ALA A 85 0.00 14.91 7.29
C ALA A 85 1.28 14.93 6.43
N PRO A 86 1.16 15.26 5.13
CA PRO A 86 2.28 15.19 4.20
C PRO A 86 3.38 16.18 4.58
N PRO A 87 4.67 15.76 4.57
CA PRO A 87 5.76 16.66 4.86
C PRO A 87 5.95 17.68 3.74
N ALA A 88 6.55 18.83 4.05
CA ALA A 88 7.02 19.75 3.02
C ALA A 88 8.12 19.06 2.20
N LEU A 89 7.90 18.96 0.88
CA LEU A 89 8.85 18.32 -0.03
C LEU A 89 9.85 19.36 -0.57
N PRO A 90 11.13 19.00 -0.74
CA PRO A 90 12.06 19.82 -1.50
C PRO A 90 11.56 20.08 -2.93
N PRO A 91 12.04 21.15 -3.60
CA PRO A 91 11.67 21.41 -4.98
C PRO A 91 11.89 20.18 -5.88
N ARG A 92 10.95 19.95 -6.81
CA ARG A 92 11.02 18.88 -7.83
C ARG A 92 11.20 17.47 -7.25
N THR A 93 10.67 17.22 -6.06
CA THR A 93 10.75 15.93 -5.37
C THR A 93 9.36 15.34 -5.16
N ALA A 94 9.23 14.04 -5.41
CA ALA A 94 8.02 13.28 -5.11
C ALA A 94 8.26 12.26 -3.99
N VAL A 95 7.18 11.87 -3.32
CA VAL A 95 7.11 10.68 -2.46
C VAL A 95 6.21 9.68 -3.14
N VAL A 96 6.71 8.47 -3.35
CA VAL A 96 5.97 7.35 -3.93
C VAL A 96 5.76 6.30 -2.85
N LEU A 97 4.50 6.05 -2.49
CA LEU A 97 4.12 5.03 -1.51
C LEU A 97 3.56 3.81 -2.23
N VAL A 98 4.09 2.63 -1.96
CA VAL A 98 3.59 1.35 -2.48
C VAL A 98 2.91 0.59 -1.34
N HIS A 99 1.60 0.36 -1.47
CA HIS A 99 0.71 -0.25 -0.48
C HIS A 99 -0.10 -1.39 -1.12
N ALA A 100 -0.06 -2.64 -0.67
CA ALA A 100 1.01 -3.36 -0.01
C ALA A 100 1.64 -4.29 -1.07
N VAL A 101 2.97 -4.46 -1.06
CA VAL A 101 3.71 -5.20 -2.12
C VAL A 101 3.24 -6.65 -2.25
N ASN A 102 2.88 -7.29 -1.14
CA ASN A 102 2.32 -8.63 -1.08
C ASN A 102 0.86 -8.60 -0.57
N PRO A 103 -0.11 -8.16 -1.39
CA PRO A 103 -1.48 -8.01 -0.94
C PRO A 103 -2.12 -9.37 -0.63
N TRP A 104 -1.70 -10.44 -1.33
CA TRP A 104 -2.11 -11.82 -1.00
C TRP A 104 -1.64 -12.24 0.39
N GLY A 105 -0.35 -12.09 0.67
CA GLY A 105 0.19 -12.44 1.98
C GLY A 105 -0.47 -11.65 3.10
N MET A 106 -0.77 -10.37 2.87
CA MET A 106 -1.46 -9.54 3.85
C MET A 106 -2.89 -10.03 4.10
N ALA A 107 -3.64 -10.36 3.04
CA ALA A 107 -5.00 -10.89 3.15
C ALA A 107 -5.03 -12.25 3.87
N TRP A 108 -4.03 -13.11 3.65
CA TRP A 108 -3.93 -14.45 4.26
C TRP A 108 -3.12 -14.49 5.57
N LEU A 109 -2.68 -13.34 6.10
CA LEU A 109 -1.82 -13.23 7.29
C LEU A 109 -0.52 -14.07 7.17
N ARG A 110 0.10 -14.05 5.99
CA ARG A 110 1.33 -14.77 5.64
C ARG A 110 2.49 -13.83 5.42
N ARG A 111 3.70 -14.34 5.68
CA ARG A 111 4.96 -13.69 5.31
C ARG A 111 5.21 -13.79 3.81
N GLN A 112 5.06 -14.98 3.25
CA GLN A 112 5.30 -15.28 1.83
C GLN A 112 4.13 -14.86 0.93
N ASN A 113 4.35 -14.84 -0.38
CA ASN A 113 3.28 -14.70 -1.37
C ASN A 113 2.54 -16.05 -1.60
N GLU A 114 1.60 -16.05 -2.55
CA GLU A 114 0.78 -17.19 -2.96
C GLU A 114 1.59 -18.39 -3.47
N HIS A 115 2.84 -18.17 -3.87
CA HIS A 115 3.77 -19.19 -4.34
C HIS A 115 4.76 -19.65 -3.27
N ASN A 116 4.53 -19.27 -2.01
CA ASN A 116 5.42 -19.56 -0.87
C ASN A 116 6.83 -18.95 -1.02
N VAL A 117 6.95 -17.85 -1.78
CA VAL A 117 8.21 -17.11 -1.97
C VAL A 117 8.30 -15.98 -0.94
N ASP A 118 9.46 -15.87 -0.28
CA ASP A 118 9.83 -14.66 0.47
C ASP A 118 10.32 -13.60 -0.53
N LEU A 119 9.50 -12.57 -0.77
CA LEU A 119 9.79 -11.53 -1.76
C LEU A 119 11.05 -10.71 -1.44
N ASN A 120 11.55 -10.75 -0.20
CA ASN A 120 12.78 -10.04 0.20
C ASN A 120 14.03 -10.93 0.14
N ARG A 121 13.94 -12.10 -0.50
CA ARG A 121 15.03 -13.09 -0.64
C ARG A 121 15.09 -13.72 -2.03
N ASN A 122 14.38 -13.15 -3.01
CA ASN A 122 14.34 -13.61 -4.40
C ASN A 122 15.32 -12.81 -5.27
#